data_AF-A0A8T5QEQ8-F1
#
_entry.id   AF-A0A8T5QEQ8-F1
#
_cell.length_a   1.000
_cell.length_b   1.000
_cell.length_c   1.000
_cell.angle_alpha   90.00
_cell.angle_beta   90.00
_cell.angle_gamma   90.00
#
_symmetry.space_group_name_H-M   'P 1'
#
loop_
_entity.id
_entity.type
_entity.pdbx_description
1 polymer ?
#
loop_
_entity_poly.entity_id
_entity_poly.type
_entity_poly.pdbx_seq_one_letter_code
_entity_poly.pdbx_strand_id
1 'polypeptide(L)'
;MMDSKELLDKRTRAKKKKPVFVRRAIHKKKRIGSSWRRPRGLHNKQRLKRRGYLRSPGTGYKAPAKIRGAHRTGLIPVLVSNTRQLAGLTKEHGIILSSKLGDNKRKSLVEEIKKQGLTLLNLDADKTLAGIENKLRERKEEKRKKAEKRKAKKKGIEEKVKKEELKKKEEIKKEEEVKKKEETEKQEEVKKKAAEKKEAELSDEEKKKLEKQEKDKLLTKRT
;
A
#
# COMPACT_ATOMS: atom_id res chain seq x y z
N MET A 1 -31.11 43.03 -29.44
CA MET A 1 -31.16 41.92 -28.43
C MET A 1 -30.01 42.13 -27.46
N MET A 2 -30.18 41.90 -26.15
CA MET A 2 -29.07 42.04 -25.18
C MET A 2 -27.96 41.02 -25.45
N ASP A 3 -26.71 41.48 -25.34
CA ASP A 3 -25.51 40.66 -25.52
C ASP A 3 -25.30 39.69 -24.34
N SER A 4 -24.64 38.56 -24.59
CA SER A 4 -24.35 37.54 -23.59
C SER A 4 -23.57 38.08 -22.39
N LYS A 5 -22.68 39.07 -22.62
CA LYS A 5 -21.89 39.73 -21.58
C LYS A 5 -22.74 40.60 -20.66
N GLU A 6 -23.65 41.40 -21.22
CA GLU A 6 -24.56 42.24 -20.44
C GLU A 6 -25.51 41.41 -19.57
N LEU A 7 -26.01 40.30 -20.11
CA LEU A 7 -26.84 39.37 -19.35
C LEU A 7 -26.06 38.80 -18.16
N LEU A 8 -24.79 38.45 -18.36
CA LEU A 8 -23.93 37.90 -17.32
C LEU A 8 -23.71 38.91 -16.19
N ASP A 9 -23.48 40.17 -16.52
CA ASP A 9 -23.35 41.26 -15.54
C ASP A 9 -24.67 41.54 -14.81
N LYS A 10 -25.81 41.49 -15.50
CA LYS A 10 -27.12 41.59 -14.87
C LYS A 10 -27.32 40.44 -13.88
N ARG A 11 -26.90 39.21 -14.22
CA ARG A 11 -26.95 38.05 -13.32
C ARG A 11 -26.03 38.23 -12.12
N THR A 12 -24.80 38.72 -12.27
CA THR A 12 -23.87 38.91 -11.15
C THR A 12 -24.41 39.97 -10.18
N ARG A 13 -24.90 41.10 -10.70
CA ARG A 13 -25.57 42.16 -9.91
C ARG A 13 -26.79 41.62 -9.15
N ALA A 14 -27.65 40.86 -9.83
CA ALA A 14 -28.83 40.25 -9.20
C ALA A 14 -28.45 39.20 -8.13
N LYS A 15 -27.42 38.37 -8.39
CA LYS A 15 -26.94 37.35 -7.44
C LYS A 15 -26.33 37.99 -6.19
N LYS A 16 -25.62 39.12 -6.32
CA LYS A 16 -25.06 39.88 -5.18
C LYS A 16 -26.15 40.40 -4.24
N LYS A 17 -27.29 40.85 -4.78
CA LYS A 17 -28.44 41.33 -3.98
C LYS A 17 -29.36 40.20 -3.49
N LYS A 18 -29.15 38.96 -3.96
CA LYS A 18 -30.04 37.83 -3.65
C LYS A 18 -29.80 37.35 -2.22
N PRO A 19 -30.85 37.27 -1.38
CA PRO A 19 -30.71 36.75 -0.03
C PRO A 19 -30.40 35.25 -0.04
N VAL A 20 -29.72 34.77 1.01
CA VAL A 20 -29.56 33.33 1.23
C VAL A 20 -30.90 32.77 1.72
N PHE A 21 -31.45 31.83 0.97
CA PHE A 21 -32.71 31.19 1.33
C PHE A 21 -32.46 30.04 2.31
N VAL A 22 -32.63 30.32 3.61
CA VAL A 22 -32.50 29.32 4.67
C VAL A 22 -33.82 29.10 5.40
N ARG A 23 -33.95 27.93 6.05
CA ARG A 23 -35.09 27.62 6.91
C ARG A 23 -35.16 28.59 8.09
N ARG A 24 -36.37 29.00 8.47
CA ARG A 24 -36.60 29.78 9.70
C ARG A 24 -35.96 29.11 10.92
N ALA A 25 -35.40 29.92 11.81
CA ALA A 25 -34.85 29.49 13.09
C ALA A 25 -33.72 28.45 12.98
N ILE A 26 -33.03 28.39 11.83
CA ILE A 26 -31.81 27.59 11.67
C ILE A 26 -30.78 27.92 12.77
N HIS A 27 -30.58 29.21 13.06
CA HIS A 27 -29.68 29.68 14.11
C HIS A 27 -30.13 29.30 15.53
N LYS A 28 -31.39 28.90 15.74
CA LYS A 28 -31.92 28.57 17.06
C LYS A 28 -31.72 27.11 17.45
N LYS A 29 -31.68 26.18 16.49
CA LYS A 29 -31.64 24.73 16.77
C LYS A 29 -30.71 24.01 15.79
N LYS A 30 -29.69 23.34 16.31
CA LYS A 30 -28.72 22.56 15.50
C LYS A 30 -29.38 21.47 14.64
N ARG A 31 -30.47 20.86 15.11
CA ARG A 31 -31.24 19.85 14.33
C ARG A 31 -31.91 20.41 13.06
N ILE A 32 -31.98 21.73 12.91
CA ILE A 32 -32.59 22.37 11.74
C ILE A 32 -31.49 22.63 10.71
N GLY A 33 -31.53 21.91 9.59
CA GLY A 33 -30.61 22.15 8.47
C GLY A 33 -30.87 23.47 7.73
N SER A 34 -29.87 23.89 6.96
CA SER A 34 -29.89 25.13 6.17
C SER A 34 -30.78 25.09 4.93
N SER A 35 -31.17 23.89 4.48
CA SER A 35 -32.06 23.70 3.34
C SER A 35 -33.37 24.48 3.50
N TRP A 36 -33.70 25.29 2.50
CA TRP A 36 -34.99 25.97 2.43
C TRP A 36 -36.15 24.98 2.56
N ARG A 37 -37.17 25.34 3.35
CA ARG A 37 -38.45 24.63 3.42
C ARG A 37 -39.57 25.67 3.49
N ARG A 38 -40.64 25.46 2.72
CA ARG A 38 -41.78 26.40 2.68
C ARG A 38 -42.39 26.54 4.08
N PRO A 39 -42.49 27.76 4.63
CA PRO A 39 -43.12 27.98 5.93
C PRO A 39 -44.65 27.73 5.84
N ARG A 40 -45.19 26.89 6.73
CA ARG A 40 -46.62 26.50 6.71
C ARG A 40 -47.48 27.15 7.79
N GLY A 41 -46.97 27.28 9.02
CA GLY A 41 -47.77 27.73 10.17
C GLY A 41 -48.46 29.09 9.99
N LEU A 42 -49.65 29.23 10.56
CA LEU A 42 -50.51 30.41 10.45
C LEU A 42 -49.82 31.68 10.94
N HIS A 43 -49.25 31.66 12.14
CA HIS A 43 -48.56 32.80 12.76
C HIS A 43 -47.13 33.03 12.25
N ASN A 44 -46.67 32.26 11.25
CA ASN A 44 -45.31 32.37 10.77
C ASN A 44 -45.10 33.68 9.99
N LYS A 45 -44.33 34.61 10.58
CA LYS A 45 -44.08 35.94 10.01
C LYS A 45 -43.29 35.91 8.68
N GLN A 46 -42.48 34.87 8.45
CA GLN A 46 -41.82 34.64 7.17
C GLN A 46 -42.82 34.23 6.07
N ARG A 47 -43.84 33.42 6.42
CA ARG A 47 -44.95 33.07 5.52
C ARG A 47 -45.75 34.32 5.14
N LEU A 48 -46.01 35.17 6.13
CA LEU A 48 -46.69 36.46 5.97
C LEU A 48 -45.82 37.56 5.33
N LYS A 49 -44.55 37.25 4.99
CA LYS A 49 -43.60 38.18 4.37
C LYS A 49 -43.41 39.51 5.14
N ARG A 50 -43.49 39.49 6.47
CA ARG A 50 -43.30 40.70 7.28
C ARG A 50 -41.86 41.21 7.21
N ARG A 51 -41.68 42.54 7.25
CA ARG A 51 -40.36 43.21 7.32
C ARG A 51 -39.58 42.71 8.55
N GLY A 52 -38.26 42.61 8.42
CA GLY A 52 -37.37 42.09 9.47
C GLY A 52 -37.17 40.57 9.47
N TYR A 53 -38.00 39.82 8.73
CA TYR A 53 -37.82 38.37 8.57
C TYR A 53 -37.17 38.02 7.21
N LEU A 54 -36.55 36.84 7.14
CA LEU A 54 -35.88 36.36 5.94
C LEU A 54 -36.85 36.28 4.74
N ARG A 55 -36.38 36.68 3.56
CA ARG A 55 -37.18 36.63 2.34
C ARG A 55 -37.42 35.18 1.89
N SER A 56 -38.58 34.93 1.29
CA SER A 56 -38.90 33.64 0.67
C SER A 56 -38.47 33.60 -0.80
N PRO A 57 -38.05 32.43 -1.34
CA PRO A 57 -37.84 32.25 -2.76
C PRO A 57 -39.11 32.55 -3.57
N GLY A 58 -38.91 33.12 -4.75
CA GLY A 58 -39.97 33.48 -5.70
C GLY A 58 -39.41 33.52 -7.12
N THR A 59 -40.30 33.57 -8.12
CA THR A 59 -39.95 33.58 -9.54
C THR A 59 -39.08 34.78 -9.95
N GLY A 60 -39.24 35.93 -9.28
CA GLY A 60 -38.44 37.14 -9.54
C GLY A 60 -36.95 37.02 -9.21
N TYR A 61 -36.51 35.99 -8.48
CA TYR A 61 -35.09 35.74 -8.21
C TYR A 61 -34.40 34.84 -9.25
N LYS A 62 -35.09 34.52 -10.35
CA LYS A 62 -34.54 33.74 -11.46
C LYS A 62 -33.53 34.58 -12.25
N ALA A 63 -32.48 33.92 -12.72
CA ALA A 63 -31.55 34.53 -13.68
C ALA A 63 -32.19 34.55 -15.11
N PRO A 64 -31.72 35.44 -16.00
CA PRO A 64 -32.14 35.46 -17.40
C PRO A 64 -32.02 34.08 -18.04
N ALA A 65 -32.96 33.71 -18.91
CA ALA A 65 -33.08 32.35 -19.42
C ALA A 65 -31.82 31.88 -20.17
N LYS A 66 -31.31 32.71 -21.10
CA LYS A 66 -30.16 32.37 -21.97
C LYS A 66 -28.88 31.98 -21.21
N ILE A 67 -28.62 32.60 -20.06
CA ILE A 67 -27.38 32.43 -19.28
C ILE A 67 -27.60 31.67 -17.97
N ARG A 68 -28.79 31.07 -17.79
CA ARG A 68 -29.12 30.33 -16.59
C ARG A 68 -28.29 29.04 -16.57
N GLY A 69 -27.56 28.80 -15.49
CA GLY A 69 -26.68 27.62 -15.38
C GLY A 69 -25.28 27.80 -15.97
N ALA A 70 -25.03 28.86 -16.74
CA ALA A 70 -23.69 29.15 -17.26
C ALA A 70 -22.67 29.43 -16.14
N HIS A 71 -21.39 29.18 -16.42
CA HIS A 71 -20.26 29.50 -15.57
C HIS A 71 -20.03 31.03 -15.50
N ARG A 72 -19.17 31.51 -14.59
CA ARG A 72 -18.79 32.94 -14.49
C ARG A 72 -18.17 33.46 -15.79
N THR A 73 -17.57 32.59 -16.60
CA THR A 73 -17.01 32.93 -17.91
C THR A 73 -18.05 32.98 -19.02
N GLY A 74 -19.31 32.59 -18.75
CA GLY A 74 -20.37 32.50 -19.76
C GLY A 74 -20.48 31.13 -20.44
N LEU A 75 -19.51 30.24 -20.23
CA LEU A 75 -19.50 28.88 -20.79
C LEU A 75 -20.56 27.99 -20.13
N ILE A 76 -21.11 27.04 -20.88
CA ILE A 76 -22.04 26.05 -20.36
C ILE A 76 -21.24 24.88 -19.77
N PRO A 77 -21.27 24.65 -18.45
CA PRO A 77 -20.46 23.61 -17.83
C PRO A 77 -20.99 22.22 -18.19
N VAL A 78 -20.11 21.34 -18.66
CA VAL A 78 -20.41 19.92 -18.95
C VAL A 78 -19.50 19.03 -18.12
N LEU A 79 -20.09 18.07 -17.40
CA LEU A 79 -19.36 17.07 -16.62
C LEU A 79 -18.87 15.95 -17.55
N VAL A 80 -17.55 15.76 -17.62
CA VAL A 80 -16.93 14.74 -18.47
C VAL A 80 -16.22 13.69 -17.64
N SER A 81 -16.41 12.42 -17.99
CA SER A 81 -15.80 11.25 -17.37
C SER A 81 -15.08 10.32 -18.36
N ASN A 82 -15.29 10.49 -19.66
CA ASN A 82 -14.66 9.67 -20.69
C ASN A 82 -14.36 10.50 -21.95
N THR A 83 -13.54 9.92 -22.82
CA THR A 83 -13.07 10.57 -24.06
C THR A 83 -14.20 10.70 -25.08
N ARG A 84 -15.13 9.73 -25.11
CA ARG A 84 -16.32 9.76 -25.99
C ARG A 84 -17.22 10.97 -25.75
N GLN A 85 -17.34 11.42 -24.49
CA GLN A 85 -18.12 12.60 -24.12
C GLN A 85 -17.48 13.91 -24.58
N LEU A 86 -16.23 13.88 -25.03
CA LEU A 86 -15.61 15.03 -25.68
C LEU A 86 -16.09 15.22 -27.12
N ALA A 87 -16.59 14.15 -27.76
CA ALA A 87 -17.14 14.23 -29.10
C ALA A 87 -18.41 15.10 -29.11
N GLY A 88 -18.42 16.13 -29.96
CA GLY A 88 -19.54 17.06 -30.10
C GLY A 88 -19.51 18.27 -29.14
N LEU A 89 -18.48 18.39 -28.28
CA LEU A 89 -18.29 19.60 -27.48
C LEU A 89 -17.65 20.71 -28.33
N THR A 90 -18.29 21.86 -28.34
CA THR A 90 -17.81 23.11 -28.95
C THR A 90 -17.13 24.01 -27.90
N LYS A 91 -16.53 25.11 -28.37
CA LYS A 91 -15.89 26.14 -27.53
C LYS A 91 -16.85 26.88 -26.59
N GLU A 92 -18.16 26.76 -26.78
CA GLU A 92 -19.18 27.33 -25.89
C GLU A 92 -19.32 26.54 -24.59
N HIS A 93 -18.88 25.28 -24.60
CA HIS A 93 -18.93 24.40 -23.44
C HIS A 93 -17.64 24.49 -22.63
N GLY A 94 -17.80 24.58 -21.31
CA GLY A 94 -16.70 24.52 -20.36
C GLY A 94 -16.64 23.13 -19.73
N ILE A 95 -15.50 22.47 -19.79
CA ILE A 95 -15.39 21.10 -19.31
C ILE A 95 -15.11 21.09 -17.81
N ILE A 96 -15.87 20.27 -17.09
CA ILE A 96 -15.61 19.90 -15.70
C ILE A 96 -15.22 18.43 -15.68
N LEU A 97 -13.97 18.13 -15.34
CA LEU A 97 -13.54 16.75 -15.14
C LEU A 97 -14.13 16.18 -13.86
N SER A 98 -14.70 14.98 -13.94
CA SER A 98 -15.22 14.28 -12.77
C SER A 98 -14.12 13.98 -11.74
N SER A 99 -14.40 14.23 -10.47
CA SER A 99 -13.49 13.93 -9.35
C SER A 99 -13.19 12.43 -9.20
N LYS A 100 -14.07 11.55 -9.71
CA LYS A 100 -13.92 10.09 -9.61
C LYS A 100 -12.87 9.51 -10.58
N LEU A 101 -12.35 10.31 -11.52
CA LEU A 101 -11.33 9.85 -12.46
C LEU A 101 -9.99 9.61 -11.76
N GLY A 102 -9.33 8.51 -12.08
CA GLY A 102 -7.95 8.23 -11.66
C GLY A 102 -6.91 8.94 -12.53
N ASP A 103 -5.66 8.97 -12.06
CA ASP A 103 -4.55 9.72 -12.68
C ASP A 103 -4.35 9.38 -14.17
N ASN A 104 -4.37 8.10 -14.55
CA ASN A 104 -4.17 7.68 -15.94
C ASN A 104 -5.25 8.22 -16.88
N LYS A 105 -6.53 8.09 -16.49
CA LYS A 105 -7.65 8.59 -17.30
C LYS A 105 -7.64 10.12 -17.36
N ARG A 106 -7.29 10.78 -16.25
CA ARG A 106 -7.15 12.24 -16.23
C ARG A 106 -6.06 12.71 -17.20
N LYS A 107 -4.89 12.05 -17.22
CA LYS A 107 -3.82 12.38 -18.17
C LYS A 107 -4.29 12.33 -19.62
N SER A 108 -4.88 11.20 -20.04
CA SER A 108 -5.38 11.05 -21.42
C SER A 108 -6.45 12.08 -21.77
N LEU A 109 -7.40 12.33 -20.86
CA LEU A 109 -8.46 13.33 -21.08
C LEU A 109 -7.91 14.75 -21.20
N VAL A 110 -7.00 15.15 -20.30
CA VAL A 110 -6.43 16.50 -20.34
C VAL A 110 -5.62 16.72 -21.63
N GLU A 111 -4.88 15.71 -22.09
CA GLU A 111 -4.17 15.77 -23.37
C GLU A 111 -5.14 15.92 -24.55
N GLU A 112 -6.22 15.14 -24.60
CA GLU A 112 -7.24 15.25 -25.65
C GLU A 112 -7.96 16.61 -25.63
N ILE A 113 -8.34 17.09 -24.45
CA ILE A 113 -8.97 18.40 -24.25
C ILE A 113 -8.04 19.52 -24.77
N LYS A 114 -6.74 19.44 -24.46
CA LYS A 114 -5.74 20.41 -24.92
C LYS A 114 -5.59 20.36 -26.43
N LYS A 115 -5.56 19.16 -27.03
CA LYS A 115 -5.52 18.97 -28.49
C LYS A 115 -6.75 19.57 -29.19
N GLN A 116 -7.94 19.42 -28.61
CA GLN A 116 -9.19 19.98 -29.14
C GLN A 116 -9.36 21.48 -28.84
N GLY A 117 -8.49 22.08 -28.02
CA GLY A 117 -8.57 23.49 -27.64
C GLY A 117 -9.80 23.83 -26.79
N LEU A 118 -10.31 22.87 -26.02
CA LEU A 118 -11.46 23.05 -25.14
C LEU A 118 -11.02 23.58 -23.78
N THR A 119 -11.85 24.45 -23.17
CA THR A 119 -11.52 25.08 -21.89
C THR A 119 -11.87 24.20 -20.70
N LEU A 120 -10.89 23.97 -19.83
CA LEU A 120 -11.07 23.25 -18.56
C LEU A 120 -11.42 24.25 -17.45
N LEU A 121 -12.51 23.99 -16.70
CA LEU A 121 -13.04 24.93 -15.69
C LEU A 121 -12.53 24.68 -14.27
N ASN A 122 -12.21 23.43 -13.93
CA ASN A 122 -11.90 23.05 -12.55
C ASN A 122 -10.41 22.96 -12.22
N LEU A 123 -9.55 22.87 -13.25
CA LEU A 123 -8.16 22.48 -13.12
C LEU A 123 -7.32 23.21 -14.18
N ASP A 124 -6.04 23.41 -13.87
CA ASP A 124 -5.03 23.87 -14.82
C ASP A 124 -4.43 22.67 -15.55
N ALA A 125 -4.59 22.60 -16.88
CA ALA A 125 -4.14 21.47 -17.69
C ALA A 125 -2.66 21.12 -17.46
N ASP A 126 -1.76 22.11 -17.58
CA ASP A 126 -0.32 21.87 -17.50
C ASP A 126 0.13 21.44 -16.10
N LYS A 127 -0.41 22.08 -15.05
CA LYS A 127 -0.12 21.70 -13.66
C LYS A 127 -0.61 20.29 -13.35
N THR A 128 -1.77 19.90 -13.89
CA THR A 128 -2.28 18.55 -13.67
C THR A 128 -1.43 17.48 -14.34
N LEU A 129 -0.95 17.73 -15.57
CA LEU A 129 -0.07 16.80 -16.26
C LEU A 129 1.25 16.64 -15.51
N ALA A 130 1.90 17.75 -15.12
CA ALA A 130 3.14 17.71 -14.35
C ALA A 130 2.96 17.00 -12.99
N GLY A 131 1.87 17.30 -12.28
CA GLY A 131 1.56 16.65 -11.00
C GLY A 131 1.31 15.14 -11.11
N ILE A 132 0.69 14.69 -12.21
CA ILE A 132 0.50 13.26 -12.49
C ILE A 132 1.84 12.59 -12.81
N GLU A 133 2.70 13.25 -13.58
CA GLU A 133 4.01 12.71 -13.95
C GLU A 133 4.94 12.55 -12.74
N ASN A 134 4.96 13.52 -11.84
CA ASN A 134 5.72 13.43 -10.60
C ASN A 134 5.23 12.25 -9.73
N LYS A 135 3.92 12.11 -9.55
CA LYS A 135 3.33 10.96 -8.82
C LYS A 135 3.69 9.62 -9.46
N LEU A 136 3.73 9.55 -10.80
CA LEU A 136 4.12 8.33 -11.50
C LEU A 136 5.61 8.02 -11.30
N ARG A 137 6.48 9.04 -11.27
CA ARG A 137 7.92 8.88 -10.97
C ARG A 137 8.12 8.40 -9.54
N GLU A 138 7.51 9.05 -8.56
CA GLU A 138 7.56 8.67 -7.15
C GLU A 138 7.10 7.22 -6.94
N ARG A 139 5.95 6.83 -7.52
CA ARG A 139 5.45 5.44 -7.46
C ARG A 139 6.42 4.43 -8.08
N LYS A 140 7.13 4.79 -9.16
CA LYS A 140 8.14 3.91 -9.78
C LYS A 140 9.36 3.74 -8.87
N GLU A 141 9.85 4.82 -8.27
CA GLU A 141 10.98 4.79 -7.34
C GLU A 141 10.65 4.01 -6.07
N GLU A 142 9.47 4.20 -5.49
CA GLU A 142 9.01 3.42 -4.34
C GLU A 142 8.96 1.92 -4.66
N LYS A 143 8.47 1.56 -5.85
CA LYS A 143 8.44 0.15 -6.30
C LYS A 143 9.86 -0.42 -6.45
N ARG A 144 10.81 0.34 -7.00
CA ARG A 144 12.22 -0.05 -7.11
C ARG A 144 12.84 -0.29 -5.73
N LYS A 145 12.70 0.68 -4.80
CA LYS A 145 13.18 0.55 -3.41
C LYS A 145 12.55 -0.65 -2.69
N LYS A 146 11.25 -0.92 -2.89
CA LYS A 146 10.59 -2.10 -2.33
C LYS A 146 11.11 -3.40 -2.93
N ALA A 147 11.38 -3.43 -4.24
CA ALA A 147 11.95 -4.59 -4.90
C ALA A 147 13.39 -4.89 -4.44
N GLU A 148 14.23 -3.87 -4.28
CA GLU A 148 15.58 -4.00 -3.71
C GLU A 148 15.55 -4.53 -2.28
N LYS A 149 14.68 -3.96 -1.42
CA LYS A 149 14.48 -4.47 -0.05
C LYS A 149 14.02 -5.94 -0.04
N ARG A 150 13.13 -6.34 -0.95
CA ARG A 150 12.70 -7.75 -1.09
C ARG A 150 13.85 -8.66 -1.53
N LYS A 151 14.68 -8.22 -2.49
CA LYS A 151 15.86 -8.97 -2.95
C LYS A 151 16.90 -9.10 -1.83
N ALA A 152 17.16 -8.05 -1.07
CA ALA A 152 18.07 -8.08 0.08
C ALA A 152 17.57 -9.03 1.18
N LYS A 153 16.27 -9.01 1.49
CA LYS A 153 15.67 -9.98 2.43
C LYS A 153 15.81 -11.42 1.93
N LYS A 154 15.56 -11.68 0.63
CA LYS A 154 15.68 -13.02 0.06
C LYS A 154 17.14 -13.53 0.11
N LYS A 155 18.12 -12.69 -0.25
CA LYS A 155 19.56 -13.02 -0.12
C LYS A 155 19.97 -13.32 1.32
N GLY A 156 19.52 -12.51 2.28
CA GLY A 156 19.81 -12.74 3.70
C GLY A 156 19.17 -14.02 4.27
N ILE A 157 18.02 -14.43 3.73
CA ILE A 157 17.41 -15.73 4.07
C ILE A 157 18.21 -16.87 3.44
N GLU A 158 18.59 -16.77 2.16
CA GLU A 158 19.44 -17.77 1.48
C GLU A 158 20.81 -17.95 2.15
N GLU A 159 21.44 -16.88 2.63
CA GLU A 159 22.69 -16.95 3.39
C GLU A 159 22.51 -17.60 4.77
N LYS A 160 21.39 -17.35 5.46
CA LYS A 160 21.07 -18.01 6.73
C LYS A 160 20.83 -19.50 6.55
N VAL A 161 20.06 -19.90 5.53
CA VAL A 161 19.83 -21.32 5.20
C VAL A 161 21.15 -22.01 4.86
N LYS A 162 22.02 -21.39 4.06
CA LYS A 162 23.36 -21.94 3.78
C LYS A 162 24.23 -22.07 5.03
N LYS A 163 24.18 -21.12 5.96
CA LYS A 163 24.90 -21.19 7.24
C LYS A 163 24.36 -22.29 8.15
N GLU A 164 23.05 -22.50 8.19
CA GLU A 164 22.43 -23.60 8.96
C GLU A 164 22.74 -24.97 8.34
N GLU A 165 22.74 -25.09 7.01
CA GLU A 165 23.15 -26.32 6.31
C GLU A 165 24.63 -26.64 6.53
N LEU A 166 25.51 -25.63 6.52
CA LEU A 166 26.94 -25.81 6.83
C LEU A 166 27.15 -26.24 8.28
N LYS A 167 26.44 -25.63 9.24
CA LYS A 167 26.48 -26.03 10.66
C LYS A 167 25.98 -27.46 10.88
N LYS A 168 24.87 -27.85 10.25
CA LYS A 168 24.38 -29.24 10.31
C LYS A 168 25.39 -30.22 9.72
N LYS A 169 26.07 -29.87 8.61
CA LYS A 169 27.14 -30.71 8.05
C LYS A 169 28.36 -30.83 8.96
N GLU A 170 28.72 -29.77 9.69
CA GLU A 170 29.80 -29.82 10.69
C GLU A 170 29.41 -30.62 11.94
N GLU A 171 28.17 -30.50 12.42
CA GLU A 171 27.66 -31.31 13.54
C GLU A 171 27.60 -32.80 13.19
N ILE A 172 27.10 -33.17 12.00
CA ILE A 172 27.10 -34.55 11.53
C ILE A 172 28.53 -35.11 11.42
N LYS A 173 29.48 -34.32 10.92
CA LYS A 173 30.90 -34.72 10.87
C LYS A 173 31.51 -34.94 12.26
N LYS A 174 31.16 -34.10 13.23
CA LYS A 174 31.61 -34.26 14.62
C LYS A 174 31.00 -35.51 15.28
N GLU A 175 29.73 -35.79 15.03
CA GLU A 175 29.09 -37.02 15.52
C GLU A 175 29.71 -38.28 14.88
N GLU A 176 30.06 -38.25 13.60
CA GLU A 176 30.79 -39.35 12.94
C GLU A 176 32.22 -39.52 13.49
N GLU A 177 32.93 -38.44 13.80
CA GLU A 177 34.25 -38.51 14.45
C GLU A 177 34.18 -39.06 15.88
N VAL A 178 33.16 -38.68 16.65
CA VAL A 178 32.95 -39.19 18.01
C VAL A 178 32.57 -40.67 17.98
N LYS A 179 31.70 -41.10 17.06
CA LYS A 179 31.37 -42.52 16.87
C LYS A 179 32.59 -43.35 16.46
N LYS A 180 33.45 -42.82 15.57
CA LYS A 180 34.72 -43.48 15.23
C LYS A 180 35.66 -43.62 16.42
N LYS A 181 35.72 -42.61 17.31
CA LYS A 181 36.51 -42.66 18.55
C LYS A 181 35.96 -43.68 19.55
N GLU A 182 34.65 -43.72 19.74
CA GLU A 182 33.99 -44.71 20.61
C GLU A 182 34.14 -46.15 20.07
N GLU A 183 34.10 -46.34 18.75
CA GLU A 183 34.37 -47.65 18.13
C GLU A 183 35.82 -48.09 18.34
N THR A 184 36.80 -47.18 18.26
CA THR A 184 38.21 -47.50 18.55
C THR A 184 38.45 -47.81 20.03
N GLU A 185 37.82 -47.09 20.96
CA GLU A 185 37.91 -47.37 22.40
C GLU A 185 37.25 -48.71 22.75
N LYS A 186 36.09 -49.03 22.17
CA LYS A 186 35.43 -50.34 22.34
C LYS A 186 36.30 -51.48 21.80
N GLN A 187 37.02 -51.28 20.70
CA GLN A 187 37.95 -52.28 20.17
C GLN A 187 39.18 -52.48 21.08
N GLU A 188 39.68 -51.43 21.73
CA GLU A 188 40.74 -51.55 22.74
C GLU A 188 40.25 -52.23 24.03
N GLU A 189 39.03 -51.96 24.48
CA GLU A 189 38.43 -52.61 25.65
C GLU A 189 38.19 -54.11 25.42
N VAL A 190 37.72 -54.49 24.23
CA VAL A 190 37.54 -55.90 23.85
C VAL A 190 38.89 -56.62 23.75
N LYS A 191 39.94 -55.96 23.27
CA LYS A 191 41.32 -56.49 23.28
C LYS A 191 41.85 -56.69 24.70
N LYS A 192 41.57 -55.76 25.63
CA LYS A 192 41.94 -55.91 27.06
C LYS A 192 41.20 -57.06 27.73
N LYS A 193 39.89 -57.19 27.54
CA LYS A 193 39.10 -58.31 28.10
C LYS A 193 39.47 -59.68 27.50
N ALA A 194 39.92 -59.72 26.24
CA ALA A 194 40.44 -60.94 25.64
C ALA A 194 41.84 -61.33 26.19
N ALA A 195 42.66 -60.36 26.59
CA ALA A 195 43.93 -60.61 27.26
C ALA A 195 43.73 -61.15 28.69
N GLU A 196 42.78 -60.57 29.44
CA GLU A 196 42.43 -61.01 30.81
C GLU A 196 41.81 -62.41 30.84
N LYS A 197 40.97 -62.76 29.86
CA LYS A 197 40.46 -64.14 29.70
C LYS A 197 41.55 -65.15 29.33
N LYS A 198 42.55 -64.74 28.54
CA LYS A 198 43.70 -65.60 28.21
C LYS A 198 44.60 -65.87 29.42
N GLU A 199 44.73 -64.94 30.36
CA GLU A 199 45.47 -65.17 31.61
C GLU A 199 44.71 -66.07 32.60
N ALA A 200 43.37 -66.07 32.56
CA ALA A 200 42.53 -66.88 33.46
C ALA A 200 42.31 -68.34 33.00
N GLU A 201 42.52 -68.66 31.71
CA GLU A 201 42.36 -70.01 31.13
C GLU A 201 43.69 -70.75 30.89
N LEU A 202 44.74 -70.47 31.67
CA LEU A 202 45.91 -71.36 31.76
C LEU A 202 45.70 -72.37 32.89
N SER A 203 45.46 -73.64 32.54
CA SER A 203 45.30 -74.74 33.48
C SER A 203 46.56 -74.97 34.32
N ASP A 204 46.42 -75.45 35.55
CA ASP A 204 47.53 -75.69 36.49
C ASP A 204 48.64 -76.63 35.93
N GLU A 205 48.33 -77.41 34.89
CA GLU A 205 49.32 -78.20 34.13
C GLU A 205 50.22 -77.37 33.21
N GLU A 206 49.73 -76.25 32.67
CA GLU A 206 50.50 -75.34 31.82
C GLU A 206 51.38 -74.40 32.66
N LYS A 207 50.93 -74.02 33.86
CA LYS A 207 51.77 -73.31 34.84
C LYS A 207 52.96 -74.17 35.29
N LYS A 208 52.78 -75.48 35.52
CA LYS A 208 53.89 -76.42 35.80
C LYS A 208 54.81 -76.67 34.60
N LYS A 209 54.30 -76.63 33.36
CA LYS A 209 55.13 -76.72 32.14
C LYS A 209 55.94 -75.45 31.90
N LEU A 210 55.38 -74.26 32.17
CA LEU A 210 56.11 -72.99 32.10
C LEU A 210 57.22 -72.91 33.17
N GLU A 211 56.95 -73.36 34.40
CA GLU A 211 57.93 -73.37 35.49
C GLU A 211 59.10 -74.34 35.22
N LYS A 212 58.83 -75.47 34.55
CA LYS A 212 59.86 -76.41 34.08
C LYS A 212 60.69 -75.83 32.93
N GLN A 213 60.05 -75.12 31.99
CA GLN A 213 60.74 -74.42 30.89
C GLN A 213 61.58 -73.22 31.36
N GLU A 214 61.19 -72.53 32.43
CA GLU A 214 61.98 -71.45 33.05
C GLU A 214 63.17 -72.00 33.86
N LYS A 215 63.02 -73.11 34.59
CA LYS A 215 64.15 -73.81 35.24
C LYS A 215 65.15 -74.36 34.23
N ASP A 216 64.69 -74.91 33.10
CA ASP A 216 65.57 -75.37 32.02
C ASP A 216 66.29 -74.21 31.30
N LYS A 217 65.65 -73.03 31.15
CA LYS A 217 66.28 -71.79 30.63
C LYS A 217 67.31 -71.17 31.58
N LEU A 218 67.14 -71.32 32.90
CA LEU A 218 68.12 -70.88 33.91
C LEU A 218 69.34 -71.79 34.00
N LEU A 219 69.19 -73.09 33.70
CA LEU A 219 70.29 -74.06 33.63
C LEU A 219 71.09 -74.04 32.31
N THR A 220 70.61 -73.33 31.28
CA THR A 220 71.22 -73.28 29.92
C THR A 220 71.83 -71.94 29.50
N LYS A 221 71.94 -70.96 30.41
CA LYS A 221 72.87 -69.82 30.23
C LYS A 221 74.16 -70.06 31.02
N ARG A 222 74.96 -71.00 30.51
CA ARG A 222 76.43 -71.00 30.62
C ARG A 222 76.96 -70.03 29.56
N THR A 223 77.97 -69.24 29.95
CA THR A 223 78.73 -68.21 29.18
C THR A 223 77.95 -66.99 28.68
#